data_AF-A0A6M2CL22-F1
#
_entry.id   AF-A0A6M2CL22-F1
#
_cell.length_a   1.000
_cell.length_b   1.000
_cell.length_c   1.000
_cell.angle_alpha   90.00
_cell.angle_beta   90.00
_cell.angle_gamma   90.00
#
_symmetry.space_group_name_H-M   'P 1'
#
loop_
_entity.id
_entity.type
_entity.pdbx_description
1 polymer ?
#
loop_
_entity_poly.entity_id
_entity_poly.type
_entity_poly.pdbx_seq_one_letter_code
_entity_poly.pdbx_strand_id
1 'polypeptide(L)'
;MEANRIYWAVLFVLCNCAVVISHLAPPAGPRRLHHDVVDSFKVMQSFPYAVAVVDSDNDTYFNCWTVERKAIDDVARTATYEGHFPSAGRVVPFYVKAEENSPKFTFTLDDDPTPKEGMFYYTDYENCVVEDLEYHKHQCVLWVKKELENSVPQSCRYLL
;
A
#
# COMPACT_ATOMS: atom_id res chain seq x y z
N MET A 1 -54.29 -21.13 -23.67
CA MET A 1 -54.00 -21.00 -22.22
C MET A 1 -52.50 -21.03 -21.89
N GLU A 2 -51.59 -20.81 -22.85
CA GLU A 2 -50.14 -20.83 -22.58
C GLU A 2 -49.51 -19.44 -22.38
N ALA A 3 -50.02 -18.42 -23.06
CA ALA A 3 -49.50 -17.05 -22.95
C ALA A 3 -49.52 -16.52 -21.51
N ASN A 4 -50.59 -16.83 -20.75
CA ASN A 4 -50.74 -16.36 -19.37
C ASN A 4 -49.63 -16.90 -18.46
N ARG A 5 -49.22 -18.17 -18.63
CA ARG A 5 -48.16 -18.81 -17.83
C ARG A 5 -46.78 -18.21 -18.04
N ILE A 6 -46.48 -17.76 -19.25
CA ILE A 6 -45.20 -17.13 -19.61
C ILE A 6 -45.11 -15.73 -18.98
N TYR A 7 -46.21 -14.97 -18.97
CA TYR A 7 -46.26 -13.66 -18.31
C TYR A 7 -46.00 -13.76 -16.81
N TRP A 8 -46.57 -14.75 -16.12
CA TRP A 8 -46.33 -14.96 -14.68
C TRP A 8 -44.88 -15.37 -14.38
N ALA A 9 -44.27 -16.21 -15.22
CA ALA A 9 -42.87 -16.62 -15.06
C ALA A 9 -41.89 -15.45 -15.26
N VAL A 10 -42.13 -14.60 -16.27
CA VAL A 10 -41.31 -13.41 -16.54
C VAL A 10 -41.41 -12.38 -15.41
N LEU A 11 -42.62 -12.16 -14.87
CA LEU A 11 -42.83 -11.28 -13.71
C LEU A 11 -42.11 -11.79 -12.45
N PHE A 12 -42.10 -13.11 -12.22
CA PHE A 12 -41.42 -13.69 -11.06
C PHE A 12 -39.90 -13.56 -11.14
N VAL A 13 -39.30 -13.74 -12.32
CA VAL A 13 -37.85 -13.57 -12.52
C VAL A 13 -37.43 -12.11 -12.38
N LEU A 14 -38.18 -11.17 -12.95
CA LEU A 14 -37.89 -9.73 -12.84
C LEU A 14 -38.01 -9.23 -11.40
N CYS A 15 -38.95 -9.75 -10.62
CA CYS A 15 -39.13 -9.36 -9.22
C CYS A 15 -37.96 -9.84 -8.33
N ASN A 16 -37.41 -11.03 -8.59
CA ASN A 16 -36.28 -11.56 -7.81
C ASN A 16 -34.94 -10.89 -8.17
N CYS A 17 -34.72 -10.49 -9.43
CA CYS A 17 -33.53 -9.72 -9.81
C CYS A 17 -33.47 -8.35 -9.12
N ALA A 18 -34.62 -7.70 -8.90
CA ALA A 18 -34.69 -6.41 -8.23
C ALA A 18 -34.27 -6.47 -6.75
N VAL A 19 -34.52 -7.59 -6.06
CA VAL A 19 -34.16 -7.79 -4.64
C VAL A 19 -32.66 -7.99 -4.48
N VAL A 20 -32.00 -8.70 -5.41
CA VAL A 20 -30.54 -8.95 -5.31
C VAL A 20 -29.72 -7.67 -5.56
N ILE A 21 -30.19 -6.79 -6.45
CA ILE A 21 -29.48 -5.54 -6.76
C ILE A 21 -29.64 -4.48 -5.66
N SER A 22 -30.75 -4.51 -4.90
CA SER A 22 -31.02 -3.52 -3.85
C SER A 22 -30.36 -3.81 -2.49
N HIS A 23 -29.72 -4.98 -2.34
CA HIS A 23 -28.97 -5.36 -1.12
C HIS A 23 -27.44 -5.31 -1.27
N LEU A 24 -26.93 -4.96 -2.44
CA LEU A 24 -25.51 -4.65 -2.56
C LEU A 24 -25.30 -3.25 -1.98
N ALA A 25 -24.80 -3.21 -0.74
CA ALA A 25 -24.24 -1.97 -0.20
C ALA A 25 -23.26 -1.40 -1.24
N PRO A 26 -23.22 -0.07 -1.43
CA PRO A 26 -22.19 0.54 -2.27
C PRO A 26 -20.82 -0.01 -1.84
N PRO A 27 -19.89 -0.27 -2.78
CA PRO A 27 -18.53 -0.61 -2.39
C PRO A 27 -18.08 0.43 -1.37
N ALA A 28 -17.72 -0.05 -0.17
CA ALA A 28 -17.24 0.84 0.87
C ALA A 28 -16.02 1.54 0.27
N GLY A 29 -16.17 2.83 -0.05
CA GLY A 29 -15.05 3.66 -0.47
C GLY A 29 -13.94 3.58 0.58
N PRO A 30 -12.69 3.96 0.23
CA PRO A 30 -11.55 3.84 1.12
C PRO A 30 -11.94 4.31 2.52
N ARG A 31 -11.83 3.42 3.53
CA ARG A 31 -12.07 3.83 4.91
C ARG A 31 -11.07 4.92 5.22
N ARG A 32 -11.53 6.18 5.20
CA ARG A 32 -10.76 7.32 5.69
C ARG A 32 -10.69 7.22 7.19
N LEU A 33 -9.84 6.32 7.69
CA LEU A 33 -9.45 6.34 9.08
C LEU A 33 -8.74 7.68 9.29
N HIS A 34 -9.29 8.51 10.18
CA HIS A 34 -8.72 9.81 10.49
C HIS A 34 -7.43 9.55 11.28
N HIS A 35 -6.28 9.84 10.67
CA HIS A 35 -4.98 9.70 11.28
C HIS A 35 -4.30 11.06 11.33
N ASP A 36 -3.49 11.27 12.37
CA ASP A 36 -2.61 12.43 12.45
C ASP A 36 -1.71 12.48 11.20
N VAL A 37 -1.28 13.70 10.84
CA VAL A 37 -0.36 13.88 9.70
C VAL A 37 0.88 13.02 9.96
N VAL A 38 1.18 12.11 9.03
CA VAL A 38 2.33 11.22 9.13
C VAL A 38 3.62 12.05 9.04
N ASP A 39 4.57 11.79 9.93
CA ASP A 39 5.93 12.31 9.84
C ASP A 39 6.79 11.29 9.10
N SER A 40 7.19 11.63 7.87
CA SER A 40 8.00 10.76 7.01
C SER A 40 9.34 10.38 7.64
N PHE A 41 9.98 11.27 8.40
CA PHE A 41 11.24 10.94 9.05
C PHE A 41 11.04 10.00 10.23
N LYS A 42 9.95 10.16 11.00
CA LYS A 42 9.60 9.23 12.07
C LYS A 42 9.28 7.83 11.54
N VAL A 43 8.64 7.73 10.36
CA VAL A 43 8.50 6.43 9.66
C VAL A 43 9.88 5.85 9.40
N MET A 44 10.78 6.63 8.78
CA MET A 44 12.13 6.17 8.48
C MET A 44 12.87 5.71 9.73
N GLN A 45 12.70 6.35 10.88
CA GLN A 45 13.30 5.92 12.15
C GLN A 45 12.69 4.61 12.67
N SER A 46 11.38 4.43 12.52
CA SER A 46 10.60 3.34 13.11
C SER A 46 10.71 2.00 12.36
N PHE A 47 11.03 2.04 11.06
CA PHE A 47 11.07 0.87 10.19
C PHE A 47 12.48 0.64 9.60
N PRO A 48 13.45 0.16 10.39
CA PRO A 48 14.79 -0.18 9.88
C PRO A 48 14.78 -1.38 8.93
N TYR A 49 13.77 -2.25 9.01
CA TYR A 49 13.55 -3.34 8.08
C TYR A 49 12.04 -3.49 7.87
N ALA A 50 11.59 -3.49 6.61
CA ALA A 50 10.21 -3.74 6.28
C ALA A 50 10.05 -4.75 5.13
N VAL A 51 8.92 -5.44 5.12
CA VAL A 51 8.49 -6.41 4.11
C VAL A 51 7.20 -5.91 3.48
N ALA A 52 7.14 -5.88 2.15
CA ALA A 52 5.93 -5.57 1.40
C ALA A 52 5.02 -6.79 1.45
N VAL A 53 3.81 -6.62 1.99
CA VAL A 53 2.81 -7.69 2.10
C VAL A 53 1.82 -7.63 0.94
N VAL A 54 1.48 -6.43 0.51
CA VAL A 54 0.58 -6.15 -0.60
C VAL A 54 1.11 -4.92 -1.33
N ASP A 55 1.04 -4.93 -2.64
CA ASP A 55 1.21 -3.76 -3.49
C ASP A 55 -0.03 -3.57 -4.39
N SER A 56 -0.12 -2.41 -5.04
CA SER A 56 -1.30 -2.01 -5.83
C SER A 56 -1.39 -2.64 -7.20
N ASP A 57 -0.31 -3.26 -7.70
CA ASP A 57 -0.32 -3.92 -8.98
C ASP A 57 -0.44 -5.45 -8.82
N ASN A 58 -0.56 -6.14 -9.95
CA ASN A 58 -0.70 -7.60 -9.98
C ASN A 58 0.43 -8.20 -10.82
N ASP A 59 1.57 -7.54 -10.83
CA ASP A 59 2.78 -8.06 -11.45
C ASP A 59 3.60 -8.87 -10.43
N THR A 60 4.59 -9.59 -10.93
CA THR A 60 5.42 -10.46 -10.09
C THR A 60 6.73 -9.79 -9.68
N TYR A 61 6.97 -8.55 -10.08
CA TYR A 61 8.22 -7.83 -9.84
C TYR A 61 8.42 -7.57 -8.34
N PHE A 62 7.35 -7.16 -7.66
CA PHE A 62 7.36 -6.81 -6.23
C PHE A 62 7.14 -7.99 -5.28
N ASN A 63 6.97 -9.20 -5.82
CA ASN A 63 6.84 -10.40 -5.00
C ASN A 63 8.06 -10.58 -4.07
N CYS A 64 7.77 -10.65 -2.77
CA CYS A 64 8.74 -10.73 -1.68
C CYS A 64 9.70 -9.54 -1.59
N TRP A 65 9.24 -8.34 -1.98
CA TRP A 65 10.01 -7.12 -1.84
C TRP A 65 10.27 -6.79 -0.36
N THR A 66 11.53 -6.54 -0.02
CA THR A 66 11.95 -6.09 1.31
C THR A 66 12.85 -4.87 1.22
N VAL A 67 12.90 -4.08 2.28
CA VAL A 67 13.81 -2.95 2.43
C VAL A 67 14.54 -3.04 3.76
N GLU A 68 15.85 -2.75 3.75
CA GLU A 68 16.69 -2.69 4.94
C GLU A 68 17.46 -1.37 5.00
N ARG A 69 17.32 -0.62 6.09
CA ARG A 69 18.01 0.64 6.33
C ARG A 69 19.48 0.38 6.63
N LYS A 70 20.37 0.94 5.82
CA LYS A 70 21.83 0.86 5.97
C LYS A 70 22.41 2.07 6.70
N ALA A 71 21.79 3.24 6.55
CA ALA A 71 22.23 4.48 7.20
C ALA A 71 21.05 5.41 7.49
N ILE A 72 21.21 6.29 8.49
CA ILE A 72 20.27 7.37 8.81
C ILE A 72 21.05 8.57 9.35
N ASP A 73 20.64 9.78 8.96
CA ASP A 73 21.15 11.05 9.45
C ASP A 73 20.00 11.89 10.01
N ASP A 74 19.96 12.04 11.33
CA ASP A 74 18.90 12.77 12.04
C ASP A 74 18.92 14.28 11.76
N VAL A 75 20.09 14.85 11.45
CA VAL A 75 20.24 16.28 11.18
C VAL A 75 19.81 16.58 9.76
N ALA A 76 20.27 15.79 8.80
CA ALA A 76 19.90 15.94 7.39
C ALA A 76 18.49 15.40 7.08
N ARG A 77 17.89 14.63 8.00
CA ARG A 77 16.62 13.90 7.83
C ARG A 77 16.65 12.98 6.62
N THR A 78 17.76 12.25 6.45
CA THR A 78 17.97 11.32 5.33
C THR A 78 18.18 9.89 5.82
N ALA A 79 17.89 8.93 4.95
CA ALA A 79 18.18 7.53 5.18
C ALA A 79 18.60 6.85 3.88
N THR A 80 19.46 5.83 3.99
CA THR A 80 19.79 4.93 2.89
C THR A 80 19.17 3.59 3.17
N TYR A 81 18.36 3.10 2.24
CA TYR A 81 17.78 1.76 2.26
C TYR A 81 18.35 0.92 1.13
N GLU A 82 18.46 -0.37 1.36
CA GLU A 82 18.70 -1.37 0.34
C GLU A 82 17.38 -2.11 0.08
N GLY A 83 16.83 -1.95 -1.12
CA GLY A 83 15.64 -2.67 -1.58
C GLY A 83 16.03 -3.98 -2.24
N HIS A 84 15.53 -5.10 -1.73
CA HIS A 84 15.75 -6.42 -2.30
C HIS A 84 14.49 -6.86 -3.05
N PHE A 85 14.66 -7.18 -4.34
CA PHE A 85 13.61 -7.65 -5.24
C PHE A 85 13.95 -9.06 -5.72
N PRO A 86 13.68 -10.12 -4.93
CA PRO A 86 14.09 -11.49 -5.27
C PRO A 86 13.55 -11.96 -6.61
N SER A 87 12.29 -11.64 -6.91
CA SER A 87 11.61 -12.04 -8.15
C SER A 87 12.23 -11.41 -9.40
N ALA A 88 12.83 -10.23 -9.26
CA ALA A 88 13.60 -9.56 -10.31
C ALA A 88 15.10 -9.91 -10.27
N GLY A 89 15.58 -10.58 -9.23
CA GLY A 89 17.00 -10.84 -9.00
C GLY A 89 17.83 -9.57 -8.82
N ARG A 90 17.25 -8.52 -8.20
CA ARG A 90 17.86 -7.19 -8.08
C ARG A 90 17.98 -6.72 -6.63
N VAL A 91 19.01 -5.91 -6.40
CA VAL A 91 19.22 -5.14 -5.18
C VAL A 91 19.44 -3.70 -5.60
N VAL A 92 18.68 -2.76 -5.04
CA VAL A 92 18.68 -1.35 -5.45
C VAL A 92 18.78 -0.47 -4.21
N PRO A 93 19.77 0.43 -4.10
CA PRO A 93 19.82 1.37 -3.00
C PRO A 93 18.85 2.55 -3.26
N PHE A 94 18.12 2.92 -2.22
CA PHE A 94 17.22 4.07 -2.17
C PHE A 94 17.83 5.10 -1.23
N TYR A 95 18.09 6.29 -1.76
CA TYR A 95 18.57 7.43 -0.97
C TYR A 95 17.37 8.34 -0.69
N VAL A 96 16.84 8.27 0.54
CA VAL A 96 15.56 8.87 0.90
C VAL A 96 15.79 10.12 1.74
N LYS A 97 15.02 11.18 1.46
CA LYS A 97 15.01 12.44 2.19
C LYS A 97 13.60 12.79 2.63
N ALA A 98 13.38 12.88 3.93
CA ALA A 98 12.10 13.25 4.50
C ALA A 98 11.82 14.75 4.36
N GLU A 99 10.56 15.11 4.13
CA GLU A 99 10.08 16.47 4.31
C GLU A 99 9.69 16.71 5.79
N GLU A 100 9.94 17.92 6.30
CA GLU A 100 9.67 18.25 7.70
C GLU A 100 8.16 18.36 7.96
N ASN A 101 7.67 17.73 9.03
CA ASN A 101 6.25 17.72 9.42
C ASN A 101 5.30 17.32 8.28
N SER A 102 5.75 16.45 7.38
CA SER A 102 5.05 16.08 6.15
C SER A 102 5.11 14.57 5.93
N PRO A 103 4.04 13.97 5.38
CA PRO A 103 4.02 12.57 4.97
C PRO A 103 4.90 12.32 3.74
N LYS A 104 5.31 13.37 3.05
CA LYS A 104 6.06 13.27 1.80
C LYS A 104 7.54 13.09 2.05
N PHE A 105 8.19 12.48 1.08
CA PHE A 105 9.63 12.35 0.99
C PHE A 105 10.04 12.36 -0.48
N THR A 106 11.33 12.59 -0.72
CA THR A 106 11.93 12.37 -2.04
C THR A 106 12.95 11.25 -1.95
N PHE A 107 13.21 10.60 -3.08
CA PHE A 107 14.26 9.61 -3.16
C PHE A 107 14.96 9.62 -4.51
N THR A 108 16.22 9.18 -4.52
CA THR A 108 16.97 8.85 -5.72
C THR A 108 17.43 7.40 -5.67
N LEU A 109 17.80 6.86 -6.83
CA LEU A 109 18.34 5.51 -6.98
C LEU A 109 19.81 5.60 -7.41
N ASP A 110 20.59 4.54 -7.23
CA ASP A 110 22.04 4.57 -7.52
C ASP A 110 22.37 5.01 -8.95
N ASP A 111 21.60 4.51 -9.92
CA ASP A 111 21.80 4.71 -11.35
C ASP A 111 21.03 5.92 -11.91
N ASP A 112 20.13 6.49 -11.12
CA ASP A 112 19.25 7.59 -11.51
C ASP A 112 19.22 8.69 -10.43
N PRO A 113 19.97 9.79 -10.62
CA PRO A 113 20.00 10.90 -9.67
C PRO A 113 18.75 11.78 -9.74
N THR A 114 17.79 11.47 -10.63
CA THR A 114 16.53 12.22 -10.75
C THR A 114 15.69 11.99 -9.50
N PRO A 115 15.39 13.04 -8.70
CA PRO A 115 14.55 12.88 -7.53
C PRO A 115 13.13 12.46 -7.93
N LYS A 116 12.63 11.42 -7.26
CA LYS A 116 11.25 10.95 -7.35
C LYS A 116 10.54 11.25 -6.04
N GLU A 117 9.22 11.35 -6.10
CA GLU A 117 8.39 11.63 -4.93
C GLU A 117 7.78 10.35 -4.37
N GLY A 118 7.60 10.33 -3.06
CA GLY A 118 6.77 9.36 -2.39
C GLY A 118 6.05 9.98 -1.19
N MET A 119 5.06 9.26 -0.68
CA MET A 119 4.18 9.73 0.38
C MET A 119 3.73 8.56 1.27
N PHE A 120 3.74 8.78 2.58
CA PHE A 120 3.13 7.85 3.53
C PHE A 120 1.68 8.24 3.80
N TYR A 121 0.74 7.36 3.47
CA TYR A 121 -0.69 7.61 3.71
C TYR A 121 -1.14 7.20 5.12
N TYR A 122 -0.46 6.22 5.72
CA TYR A 122 -0.79 5.71 7.03
C TYR A 122 0.43 5.12 7.71
N THR A 123 0.51 5.24 9.03
CA THR A 123 1.36 4.39 9.84
C THR A 123 0.86 4.38 11.28
N ASP A 124 1.10 3.28 11.99
CA ASP A 124 1.02 3.25 13.45
C ASP A 124 2.40 3.45 14.13
N TYR A 125 3.46 3.67 13.33
CA TYR A 125 4.87 3.73 13.74
C TYR A 125 5.40 2.48 14.44
N GLU A 126 4.61 1.41 14.54
CA GLU A 126 4.93 0.24 15.34
C GLU A 126 4.95 -1.04 14.52
N ASN A 127 3.96 -1.23 13.65
CA ASN A 127 3.73 -2.50 12.97
C ASN A 127 3.68 -2.34 11.45
N CYS A 128 3.05 -1.27 10.95
CA CYS A 128 2.84 -1.10 9.52
C CYS A 128 2.84 0.35 9.04
N VAL A 129 3.07 0.49 7.74
CA VAL A 129 3.02 1.76 7.01
C VAL A 129 2.46 1.50 5.61
N VAL A 130 1.61 2.41 5.13
CA VAL A 130 1.18 2.47 3.73
C VAL A 130 1.96 3.59 3.06
N GLU A 131 2.67 3.23 2.00
CA GLU A 131 3.51 4.11 1.20
C GLU A 131 2.98 4.14 -0.23
N ASP A 132 3.10 5.29 -0.90
CA ASP A 132 2.99 5.43 -2.35
C ASP A 132 4.28 6.03 -2.87
N LEU A 133 4.86 5.40 -3.89
CA LEU A 133 6.11 5.85 -4.49
C LEU A 133 6.13 5.62 -6.01
N GLU A 134 6.90 6.44 -6.71
CA GLU A 134 7.10 6.29 -8.17
C GLU A 134 8.31 5.40 -8.48
N TYR A 135 8.10 4.07 -8.48
CA TYR A 135 9.11 3.10 -8.90
C TYR A 135 8.47 1.97 -9.69
N HIS A 136 8.87 1.82 -10.97
CA HIS A 136 8.16 0.97 -11.93
C HIS A 136 6.66 1.32 -12.00
N LYS A 137 6.35 2.61 -12.21
CA LYS A 137 5.02 3.26 -12.05
C LYS A 137 4.71 3.59 -10.59
N HIS A 138 3.54 4.17 -10.34
CA HIS A 138 3.06 4.39 -8.97
C HIS A 138 2.72 3.07 -8.31
N GLN A 139 3.27 2.86 -7.12
CA GLN A 139 3.05 1.68 -6.31
C GLN A 139 2.56 2.10 -4.93
N CYS A 140 1.34 1.71 -4.57
CA CYS A 140 0.89 1.78 -3.20
C CYS A 140 1.24 0.46 -2.50
N VAL A 141 2.02 0.52 -1.43
CA VAL A 141 2.62 -0.64 -0.77
C VAL A 141 2.26 -0.64 0.70
N LEU A 142 1.80 -1.79 1.19
CA LEU A 142 1.62 -2.05 2.61
C LEU A 142 2.87 -2.75 3.12
N TRP A 143 3.61 -2.01 3.93
CA TRP A 143 4.79 -2.48 4.60
C TRP A 143 4.47 -2.94 6.02
N VAL A 144 5.12 -4.01 6.45
CA VAL A 144 5.14 -4.43 7.85
C VAL A 144 6.56 -4.66 8.32
N LYS A 145 6.78 -4.59 9.64
CA LYS A 145 8.05 -5.06 10.21
C LYS A 145 8.27 -6.54 9.89
N LYS A 146 9.53 -6.92 9.68
CA LYS A 146 9.90 -8.29 9.28
C LYS A 146 9.32 -9.37 10.18
N GLU A 147 9.34 -9.15 11.49
CA GLU A 147 8.81 -10.08 12.50
C GLU A 147 7.30 -10.31 12.39
N LEU A 148 6.57 -9.47 11.66
CA LEU A 148 5.12 -9.53 11.48
C LEU A 148 4.68 -10.07 10.11
N GLU A 149 5.61 -10.41 9.21
CA GLU A 149 5.31 -10.87 7.84
C GLU A 149 4.23 -11.97 7.81
N ASN A 150 4.35 -12.97 8.70
CA ASN A 150 3.42 -14.10 8.78
C ASN A 150 2.25 -13.88 9.75
N SER A 151 2.21 -12.74 10.44
CA SER A 151 1.23 -12.45 11.49
C SER A 151 0.80 -10.98 11.47
N VAL A 152 0.53 -10.45 10.27
CA VAL A 152 0.13 -9.05 10.06
C VAL A 152 -1.05 -8.70 10.97
N PRO A 153 -0.95 -7.68 11.84
CA PRO A 153 -2.02 -7.29 12.75
C PRO A 153 -3.31 -6.95 12.01
N GLN A 154 -4.46 -7.17 12.66
CA GLN A 154 -5.76 -6.87 12.05
C GLN A 154 -5.94 -5.37 11.74
N SER A 155 -5.28 -4.49 12.52
CA SER A 155 -5.22 -3.05 12.24
C SER A 155 -4.59 -2.74 10.88
N CYS A 156 -3.72 -3.62 10.36
CA CYS A 156 -2.98 -3.42 9.13
C CYS A 156 -3.59 -4.11 7.90
N ARG A 157 -4.45 -5.12 8.07
CA ARG A 157 -4.90 -6.04 6.98
C ARG A 157 -5.78 -5.44 5.87
N TYR A 158 -6.21 -4.19 5.98
CA TYR A 158 -7.18 -3.57 5.05
C TYR A 158 -6.87 -2.09 4.80
N LEU A 159 -5.59 -1.75 4.75
CA LEU A 159 -5.14 -0.37 4.54
C LEU A 159 -4.77 -0.06 3.08
N LEU A 160 -4.62 -1.11 2.27
CA LEU A 160 -4.67 -1.09 0.80
C LEU A 160 -5.99 -1.71 0.36
#